data_AF-A0A929NPU7-F1
#
_entry.id   AF-A0A929NPU7-F1
#
_cell.length_a   1.000
_cell.length_b   1.000
_cell.length_c   1.000
_cell.angle_alpha   90.00
_cell.angle_beta   90.00
_cell.angle_gamma   90.00
#
_symmetry.space_group_name_H-M   'P 1'
#
loop_
_entity.id
_entity.type
_entity.pdbx_description
1 polymer ?
#
loop_
_entity_poly.entity_id
_entity_poly.type
_entity_poly.pdbx_seq_one_letter_code
_entity_poly.pdbx_strand_id
1 'polypeptide(L)'
;MSDRLAPYATRWQDSRGRLHPEQESEVRTPFQRDRDRIVHSTAFRRLMHKTQVFISPEGDHFRTRLTHSIEVAQIGRTIARALALDEDLAEAQALAHDLGHTPFGHAGEEALNVVMAPWGGFSHNDQTLRILVHLEQRYAEFDGLNLTWETLEGVVKHNGPLAGAGQAGPLPATIAQYNARNDLALASWPGPEAQVAALADDIAYDHHDLDDGLRAGFFAIDALDAVPHVAEMFHAVAKRYPDAAPARIIHETVRRLIDAMVRDL
;
A
#
# COMPACT_ATOMS: atom_id res chain seq x y z
N MET A 1 21.98 -16.17 3.30
CA MET A 1 21.19 -15.17 2.56
C MET A 1 21.74 -13.82 2.97
N SER A 2 22.07 -12.95 2.01
CA SER A 2 23.00 -11.83 2.19
C SER A 2 22.60 -10.90 3.35
N ASP A 3 23.42 -10.84 4.39
CA ASP A 3 23.37 -9.85 5.50
C ASP A 3 23.65 -8.41 5.04
N ARG A 4 23.69 -8.19 3.73
CA ARG A 4 24.13 -6.93 3.12
C ARG A 4 23.08 -6.45 2.14
N LEU A 5 22.40 -5.39 2.55
CA LEU A 5 21.54 -4.57 1.71
C LEU A 5 22.32 -4.00 0.51
N ALA A 6 21.64 -3.83 -0.62
CA ALA A 6 22.17 -3.22 -1.83
C ALA A 6 22.69 -1.78 -1.59
N PRO A 7 23.55 -1.24 -2.46
CA PRO A 7 24.03 0.14 -2.32
C PRO A 7 22.92 1.20 -2.42
N TYR A 8 21.84 0.89 -3.13
CA TYR A 8 20.68 1.77 -3.31
C TYR A 8 19.62 1.60 -2.23
N ALA A 9 19.69 0.56 -1.39
CA ALA A 9 18.72 0.30 -0.35
C ALA A 9 18.79 1.36 0.76
N THR A 10 17.64 1.66 1.35
CA THR A 10 17.57 2.57 2.50
C THR A 10 18.14 1.88 3.73
N ARG A 11 19.12 2.50 4.39
CA ARG A 11 19.77 1.96 5.59
C ARG A 11 19.20 2.62 6.83
N TRP A 12 18.66 1.81 7.75
CA TRP A 12 18.13 2.35 9.00
C TRP A 12 19.19 3.07 9.86
N GLN A 13 20.47 2.73 9.70
CA GLN A 13 21.58 3.41 10.38
C GLN A 13 21.75 4.87 9.92
N ASP A 14 21.33 5.18 8.69
CA ASP A 14 21.41 6.50 8.07
C ASP A 14 20.06 7.23 8.13
N SER A 15 19.11 6.74 8.94
CA SER A 15 17.77 7.32 9.05
C SER A 15 17.85 8.78 9.51
N ARG A 16 17.00 9.63 8.91
CA ARG A 16 16.80 11.02 9.34
C ARG A 16 16.04 11.12 10.66
N GLY A 17 15.58 9.99 11.20
CA GLY A 17 14.96 9.88 12.50
C GLY A 17 13.49 10.28 12.49
N ARG A 18 13.02 10.73 13.66
CA ARG A 18 11.60 11.00 13.96
C ARG A 18 11.41 12.47 14.27
N LEU A 19 10.19 12.97 14.12
CA LEU A 19 9.87 14.37 14.41
C LEU A 19 9.99 14.69 15.91
N HIS A 20 9.46 13.81 16.76
CA HIS A 20 9.59 13.92 18.20
C HIS A 20 10.76 13.04 18.67
N PRO A 21 11.75 13.61 19.39
CA PRO A 21 12.86 12.84 19.94
C PRO A 21 12.36 11.74 20.86
N GLU A 22 12.89 10.54 20.70
CA GLU A 22 12.53 9.37 21.50
C GLU A 22 13.75 8.47 21.65
N GLN A 23 13.82 7.73 22.76
CA GLN A 23 14.88 6.73 22.94
C GLN A 23 14.73 5.61 21.91
N GLU A 24 15.83 5.30 21.21
CA GLU A 24 15.88 4.18 20.26
C GLU A 24 15.77 2.82 20.97
N SER A 25 15.25 1.83 20.25
CA SER A 25 15.08 0.48 20.79
C SER A 25 16.40 -0.29 20.76
N GLU A 26 16.70 -1.04 21.83
CA GLU A 26 17.89 -1.89 21.90
C GLU A 26 17.80 -3.15 21.01
N VAL A 27 16.58 -3.56 20.64
CA VAL A 27 16.31 -4.86 20.01
C VAL A 27 15.63 -4.78 18.65
N ARG A 28 15.06 -3.63 18.28
CA ARG A 28 14.34 -3.41 17.01
C ARG A 28 14.98 -2.27 16.24
N THR A 29 15.06 -2.41 14.92
CA THR A 29 15.42 -1.28 14.05
C THR A 29 14.30 -0.21 14.08
N PRO A 30 14.62 1.05 13.70
CA PRO A 30 13.61 2.09 13.55
C PRO A 30 12.42 1.69 12.65
N PHE A 31 12.66 0.96 11.56
CA PHE A 31 11.62 0.53 10.62
C PHE A 31 10.76 -0.61 11.17
N GLN A 32 11.36 -1.56 11.91
CA GLN A 32 10.59 -2.57 12.65
C GLN A 32 9.66 -1.92 13.68
N ARG A 33 10.15 -0.90 14.38
CA ARG A 33 9.33 -0.14 15.32
C ARG A 33 8.18 0.56 14.60
N ASP A 34 8.41 1.16 13.44
CA ASP A 34 7.36 1.80 12.65
C ASP A 34 6.26 0.83 12.23
N ARG A 35 6.65 -0.32 11.67
CA ARG A 35 5.71 -1.40 11.34
C ARG A 35 4.86 -1.78 12.55
N ASP A 36 5.49 -2.01 13.70
CA ASP A 36 4.77 -2.41 14.90
C ASP A 36 3.77 -1.32 15.33
N ARG A 37 4.14 -0.04 15.23
CA ARG A 37 3.22 1.08 15.53
C ARG A 37 2.00 1.09 14.61
N ILE A 38 2.23 0.91 13.31
CA ILE A 38 1.19 0.87 12.29
C ILE A 38 0.23 -0.28 12.57
N VAL A 39 0.73 -1.51 12.73
CA VAL A 39 -0.08 -2.71 12.97
C VAL A 39 -0.96 -2.58 14.21
N HIS A 40 -0.46 -1.95 15.28
CA HIS A 40 -1.23 -1.80 16.51
C HIS A 40 -2.19 -0.59 16.50
N SER A 41 -2.10 0.29 15.50
CA SER A 41 -2.92 1.50 15.40
C SER A 41 -4.43 1.18 15.34
N THR A 42 -5.26 2.15 15.69
CA THR A 42 -6.71 2.00 15.56
C THR A 42 -7.12 2.05 14.09
N ALA A 43 -6.46 2.89 13.29
CA ALA A 43 -6.69 3.00 11.85
C ALA A 43 -6.42 1.68 11.11
N PHE A 44 -5.34 0.97 11.43
CA PHE A 44 -5.04 -0.33 10.81
C PHE A 44 -6.10 -1.37 11.16
N ARG A 45 -6.52 -1.45 12.44
CA ARG A 45 -7.63 -2.33 12.85
C ARG A 45 -8.94 -2.02 12.13
N ARG A 46 -9.22 -0.75 11.84
CA ARG A 46 -10.43 -0.33 11.10
C ARG A 46 -10.42 -0.78 9.63
N LEU A 47 -9.28 -1.13 9.05
CA LEU A 47 -9.22 -1.66 7.69
C LEU A 47 -10.02 -2.97 7.54
N MET A 48 -10.21 -3.74 8.62
CA MET A 48 -11.06 -4.93 8.64
C MET A 48 -12.52 -4.63 8.27
N HIS A 49 -12.97 -3.39 8.49
CA HIS A 49 -14.35 -2.97 8.24
C HIS A 49 -14.47 -2.07 7.01
N LYS A 50 -13.40 -1.92 6.22
CA LYS A 50 -13.42 -1.18 4.96
C LYS A 50 -13.34 -2.16 3.80
N THR A 51 -14.27 -2.04 2.87
CA THR A 51 -14.36 -2.88 1.68
C THR A 51 -13.25 -2.52 0.69
N GLN A 52 -12.68 -3.54 0.05
CA GLN A 52 -11.89 -3.40 -1.16
C GLN A 52 -12.86 -3.67 -2.33
N VAL A 53 -13.25 -2.63 -3.07
CA VAL A 53 -14.15 -2.67 -4.24
C VAL A 53 -15.61 -3.08 -3.99
N PHE A 54 -15.90 -4.22 -3.37
CA PHE A 54 -17.29 -4.68 -3.20
C PHE A 54 -17.94 -4.27 -1.88
N ILE A 55 -19.02 -3.51 -1.98
CA ILE A 55 -19.90 -3.18 -0.84
C ILE A 55 -20.65 -4.46 -0.48
N SER A 56 -20.36 -5.04 0.68
CA SER A 56 -21.04 -6.24 1.17
C SER A 56 -22.56 -6.04 1.25
N PRO A 57 -23.35 -6.98 0.68
CA PRO A 57 -24.49 -7.44 1.48
C PRO A 57 -24.59 -8.97 1.64
N GLU A 58 -23.86 -9.80 0.88
CA GLU A 58 -24.04 -11.27 0.95
C GLU A 58 -22.72 -12.04 0.70
N GLY A 59 -21.95 -12.33 1.75
CA GLY A 59 -20.81 -13.26 1.71
C GLY A 59 -19.63 -12.91 2.63
N ASP A 60 -19.20 -13.85 3.47
CA ASP A 60 -18.15 -13.69 4.50
C ASP A 60 -16.70 -13.81 3.95
N HIS A 61 -16.52 -13.84 2.63
CA HIS A 61 -15.25 -14.19 1.96
C HIS A 61 -14.68 -13.12 1.02
N PHE A 62 -15.31 -11.94 0.94
CA PHE A 62 -14.76 -10.83 0.15
C PHE A 62 -13.60 -10.16 0.88
N ARG A 63 -12.62 -9.68 0.10
CA ARG A 63 -11.45 -9.00 0.65
C ARG A 63 -11.83 -7.68 1.31
N THR A 64 -11.15 -7.41 2.42
CA THR A 64 -11.18 -6.11 3.10
C THR A 64 -9.91 -5.35 2.77
N ARG A 65 -9.85 -4.06 3.07
CA ARG A 65 -8.59 -3.31 2.99
C ARG A 65 -7.50 -3.91 3.87
N LEU A 66 -7.88 -4.55 4.98
CA LEU A 66 -6.91 -5.22 5.84
C LEU A 66 -6.24 -6.41 5.15
N THR A 67 -7.03 -7.29 4.52
CA THR A 67 -6.47 -8.44 3.81
C THR A 67 -5.64 -8.00 2.61
N HIS A 68 -6.11 -6.98 1.89
CA HIS A 68 -5.36 -6.37 0.80
C HIS A 68 -4.02 -5.78 1.27
N SER A 69 -3.99 -4.93 2.30
CA SER A 69 -2.73 -4.38 2.84
C SER A 69 -1.75 -5.46 3.31
N ILE A 70 -2.25 -6.60 3.84
CA ILE A 70 -1.40 -7.74 4.21
C ILE A 70 -0.82 -8.42 2.97
N GLU A 71 -1.61 -8.60 1.91
CA GLU A 71 -1.14 -9.17 0.63
C GLU A 71 -0.11 -8.25 -0.04
N VAL A 72 -0.35 -6.93 -0.08
CA VAL A 72 0.61 -5.92 -0.55
C VAL A 72 1.91 -6.01 0.24
N ALA A 73 1.84 -6.08 1.57
CA ALA A 73 3.03 -6.23 2.41
C ALA A 73 3.80 -7.53 2.11
N GLN A 74 3.12 -8.65 1.89
CA GLN A 74 3.77 -9.92 1.53
C GLN A 74 4.47 -9.86 0.17
N ILE A 75 3.83 -9.27 -0.84
CA ILE A 75 4.41 -9.08 -2.17
C ILE A 75 5.60 -8.12 -2.09
N GLY A 76 5.44 -6.98 -1.42
CA GLY A 76 6.48 -5.98 -1.24
C GLY A 76 7.72 -6.54 -0.54
N ARG A 77 7.56 -7.37 0.50
CA ARG A 77 8.68 -8.06 1.15
C ARG A 77 9.39 -9.04 0.23
N THR A 78 8.64 -9.76 -0.59
CA THR A 78 9.22 -10.69 -1.57
C THR A 78 10.12 -9.95 -2.56
N ILE A 79 9.61 -8.85 -3.12
CA ILE A 79 10.35 -8.01 -4.08
C ILE A 79 11.55 -7.36 -3.38
N ALA A 80 11.35 -6.75 -2.20
CA ALA A 80 12.43 -6.12 -1.43
C ALA A 80 13.56 -7.11 -1.14
N ARG A 81 13.24 -8.34 -0.74
CA ARG A 81 14.24 -9.39 -0.52
C ARG A 81 14.98 -9.78 -1.79
N ALA A 82 14.29 -9.88 -2.92
CA ALA A 82 14.90 -10.21 -4.22
C ALA A 82 15.88 -9.11 -4.68
N LEU A 83 15.53 -7.84 -4.42
CA LEU A 83 16.34 -6.66 -4.74
C LEU A 83 17.35 -6.28 -3.64
N ALA A 84 17.44 -7.05 -2.55
CA ALA A 84 18.26 -6.75 -1.37
C ALA A 84 18.02 -5.35 -0.78
N LEU A 85 16.75 -4.92 -0.75
CA LEU A 85 16.23 -3.73 -0.06
C LEU A 85 15.88 -4.03 1.40
N ASP A 86 15.56 -2.99 2.18
CA ASP A 86 15.10 -3.17 3.56
C ASP A 86 13.63 -3.66 3.60
N GLU A 87 13.44 -4.93 3.98
CA GLU A 87 12.11 -5.54 4.05
C GLU A 87 11.18 -4.88 5.06
N ASP A 88 11.71 -4.41 6.19
CA ASP A 88 10.89 -3.86 7.28
C ASP A 88 10.35 -2.47 6.89
N LEU A 89 11.14 -1.68 6.15
CA LEU A 89 10.66 -0.40 5.59
C LEU A 89 9.60 -0.60 4.51
N ALA A 90 9.84 -1.51 3.56
CA ALA A 90 8.87 -1.83 2.50
C ALA A 90 7.55 -2.35 3.10
N GLU A 91 7.64 -3.23 4.11
CA GLU A 91 6.47 -3.73 4.84
C GLU A 91 5.73 -2.61 5.59
N ALA A 92 6.45 -1.73 6.30
CA ALA A 92 5.83 -0.62 7.03
C ALA A 92 5.05 0.32 6.09
N GLN A 93 5.64 0.69 4.95
CA GLN A 93 5.01 1.55 3.95
C GLN A 93 3.79 0.86 3.32
N ALA A 94 3.92 -0.40 2.93
CA ALA A 94 2.83 -1.22 2.40
C ALA A 94 1.66 -1.38 3.38
N LEU A 95 1.90 -1.52 4.68
CA LEU A 95 0.81 -1.64 5.66
C LEU A 95 0.12 -0.30 5.95
N ALA A 96 0.76 0.82 5.63
CA ALA A 96 0.28 2.16 5.98
C ALA A 96 -0.44 2.89 4.83
N HIS A 97 -0.19 2.53 3.56
CA HIS A 97 -0.70 3.29 2.40
C HIS A 97 -2.21 3.57 2.48
N ASP A 98 -2.95 2.58 2.95
CA ASP A 98 -4.41 2.53 2.88
C ASP A 98 -5.16 3.06 4.12
N LEU A 99 -4.45 3.53 5.15
CA LEU A 99 -5.04 3.89 6.44
C LEU A 99 -6.11 4.98 6.34
N GLY A 100 -5.90 5.95 5.45
CA GLY A 100 -6.73 7.12 5.23
C GLY A 100 -7.97 6.89 4.38
N HIS A 101 -8.13 5.70 3.79
CA HIS A 101 -9.30 5.45 2.94
C HIS A 101 -10.61 5.57 3.71
N THR A 102 -11.61 6.10 3.01
CA THR A 102 -12.95 6.30 3.52
C THR A 102 -13.73 4.99 3.53
N PRO A 103 -14.84 4.90 4.29
CA PRO A 103 -15.86 3.90 4.00
C PRO A 103 -16.25 3.95 2.52
N PHE A 104 -16.63 2.81 1.94
CA PHE A 104 -17.04 2.69 0.52
C PHE A 104 -15.96 3.04 -0.51
N GLY A 105 -14.67 3.01 -0.14
CA GLY A 105 -13.57 3.20 -1.09
C GLY A 105 -13.65 4.53 -1.85
N HIS A 106 -13.39 4.51 -3.16
CA HIS A 106 -13.35 5.70 -4.00
C HIS A 106 -14.68 6.47 -4.02
N ALA A 107 -15.83 5.80 -3.97
CA ALA A 107 -17.12 6.48 -3.91
C ALA A 107 -17.26 7.34 -2.64
N GLY A 108 -16.74 6.85 -1.50
CA GLY A 108 -16.69 7.63 -0.27
C GLY A 108 -15.71 8.79 -0.33
N GLU A 109 -14.57 8.60 -0.99
CA GLU A 109 -13.57 9.63 -1.20
C GLU A 109 -14.09 10.75 -2.10
N GLU A 110 -14.72 10.42 -3.23
CA GLU A 110 -15.35 11.37 -4.14
C GLU A 110 -16.44 12.19 -3.43
N ALA A 111 -17.33 11.51 -2.71
CA ALA A 111 -18.40 12.16 -1.95
C ALA A 111 -17.83 13.11 -0.90
N LEU A 112 -16.79 12.68 -0.16
CA LEU A 112 -16.13 13.52 0.84
C LEU A 112 -15.39 14.68 0.20
N ASN A 113 -14.72 14.48 -0.94
CA ASN A 113 -14.01 15.54 -1.64
C ASN A 113 -14.96 16.65 -2.10
N VAL A 114 -16.15 16.28 -2.60
CA VAL A 114 -17.19 17.25 -3.00
C VAL A 114 -17.67 18.07 -1.81
N VAL A 115 -18.06 17.44 -0.70
CA VAL A 115 -18.57 18.18 0.47
C VAL A 115 -17.48 18.95 1.20
N MET A 116 -16.22 18.51 1.11
CA MET A 116 -15.07 19.18 1.71
C MET A 116 -14.45 20.25 0.82
N ALA A 117 -14.95 20.48 -0.40
CA ALA A 117 -14.41 21.47 -1.33
C ALA A 117 -14.24 22.88 -0.72
N PRO A 118 -15.16 23.41 0.11
CA PRO A 118 -14.97 24.70 0.79
C PRO A 118 -13.80 24.74 1.79
N TRP A 119 -13.29 23.57 2.20
CA TRP A 119 -12.20 23.38 3.17
C TRP A 119 -10.93 22.79 2.55
N GLY A 120 -10.82 22.78 1.21
CA GLY A 120 -9.64 22.28 0.50
C GLY A 120 -9.75 20.84 -0.02
N GLY A 121 -10.95 20.24 0.03
CA GLY A 121 -11.21 18.91 -0.48
C GLY A 121 -10.81 17.79 0.47
N PHE A 122 -10.79 16.57 -0.05
CA PHE A 122 -10.41 15.36 0.67
C PHE A 122 -9.59 14.44 -0.24
N SER A 123 -8.54 13.83 0.31
CA SER A 123 -7.76 12.76 -0.33
C SER A 123 -7.39 11.74 0.73
N HIS A 124 -7.54 10.46 0.41
CA HIS A 124 -7.16 9.38 1.32
C HIS A 124 -5.68 9.45 1.69
N ASN A 125 -4.78 9.86 0.78
CA ASN A 125 -3.35 9.95 1.04
C ASN A 125 -3.02 11.06 2.07
N ASP A 126 -3.63 12.24 1.94
CA ASP A 126 -3.50 13.30 2.97
C ASP A 126 -4.07 12.85 4.32
N GLN A 127 -5.20 12.13 4.27
CA GLN A 127 -5.82 11.56 5.47
C GLN A 127 -4.96 10.46 6.10
N THR A 128 -4.26 9.64 5.31
CA THR A 128 -3.29 8.65 5.79
C THR A 128 -2.20 9.37 6.59
N LEU A 129 -1.58 10.41 6.02
CA LEU A 129 -0.59 11.20 6.75
C LEU A 129 -1.18 11.81 8.02
N ARG A 130 -2.38 12.39 7.95
CA ARG A 130 -3.07 12.99 9.10
C ARG A 130 -3.30 11.99 10.23
N ILE A 131 -3.64 10.75 9.91
CA ILE A 131 -3.74 9.66 10.89
C ILE A 131 -2.38 9.42 11.55
N LEU A 132 -1.34 9.26 10.74
CA LEU A 132 0.01 8.89 11.19
C LEU A 132 0.69 9.97 12.04
N VAL A 133 0.42 11.25 11.78
CA VAL A 133 1.14 12.37 12.42
C VAL A 133 0.29 13.16 13.41
N HIS A 134 -1.02 12.91 13.50
CA HIS A 134 -1.91 13.70 14.36
C HIS A 134 -3.07 12.93 15.00
N LEU A 135 -3.84 12.11 14.27
CA LEU A 135 -5.11 11.59 14.81
C LEU A 135 -4.96 10.38 15.73
N GLU A 136 -3.92 9.55 15.55
CA GLU A 136 -3.64 8.47 16.50
C GLU A 136 -3.06 9.04 17.79
N GLN A 137 -3.73 8.86 18.92
CA GLN A 137 -3.27 9.35 20.22
C GLN A 137 -2.93 8.16 21.12
N ARG A 138 -1.80 7.51 20.86
CA ARG A 138 -1.36 6.28 21.55
C ARG A 138 -0.16 6.48 22.47
N TYR A 139 0.47 7.65 22.40
CA TYR A 139 1.66 8.01 23.15
C TYR A 139 1.38 9.26 23.98
N ALA A 140 1.91 9.31 25.20
CA ALA A 140 1.61 10.40 26.13
C ALA A 140 2.34 11.71 25.79
N GLU A 141 3.44 11.63 25.05
CA GLU A 141 4.35 12.76 24.81
C GLU A 141 4.08 13.49 23.48
N PHE A 142 3.33 12.88 22.57
CA PHE A 142 3.05 13.42 21.24
C PHE A 142 1.78 12.80 20.63
N ASP A 143 1.16 13.56 19.73
CA ASP A 143 0.13 13.06 18.83
C ASP A 143 0.76 12.29 17.65
N GLY A 144 -0.03 11.41 17.05
CA GLY A 144 0.40 10.52 15.97
C GLY A 144 1.20 9.30 16.45
N LEU A 145 1.81 8.62 15.50
CA LEU A 145 2.66 7.45 15.71
C LEU A 145 4.16 7.80 15.72
N ASN A 146 4.52 9.06 15.44
CA ASN A 146 5.91 9.53 15.40
C ASN A 146 6.83 8.59 14.60
N LEU A 147 6.41 8.21 13.39
CA LEU A 147 7.16 7.30 12.52
C LEU A 147 8.46 7.96 12.01
N THR A 148 9.37 7.14 11.50
CA THR A 148 10.60 7.64 10.86
C THR A 148 10.28 8.44 9.60
N TRP A 149 11.21 9.33 9.25
CA TRP A 149 11.12 10.14 8.04
C TRP A 149 10.94 9.27 6.79
N GLU A 150 11.67 8.16 6.68
CA GLU A 150 11.64 7.26 5.52
C GLU A 150 10.27 6.59 5.34
N THR A 151 9.64 6.16 6.44
CA THR A 151 8.30 5.58 6.38
C THR A 151 7.28 6.63 5.94
N LEU A 152 7.31 7.83 6.51
CA LEU A 152 6.36 8.90 6.16
C LEU A 152 6.57 9.41 4.73
N GLU A 153 7.82 9.50 4.30
CA GLU A 153 8.19 9.91 2.96
C GLU A 153 7.62 8.95 1.90
N GLY A 154 7.82 7.65 2.11
CA GLY A 154 7.32 6.62 1.19
C GLY A 154 5.81 6.55 1.15
N VAL A 155 5.14 6.67 2.30
CA VAL A 155 3.67 6.68 2.37
C VAL A 155 3.10 7.89 1.63
N VAL A 156 3.64 9.08 1.87
CA VAL A 156 3.15 10.32 1.23
C VAL A 156 3.39 10.29 -0.28
N LYS A 157 4.54 9.79 -0.73
CA LYS A 157 4.94 9.69 -2.13
C LYS A 157 4.66 8.33 -2.77
N HIS A 158 3.69 7.56 -2.25
CA HIS A 158 3.32 6.23 -2.80
C HIS A 158 3.07 6.28 -4.31
N ASN A 159 2.37 7.33 -4.77
CA ASN A 159 2.07 7.56 -6.20
C ASN A 159 3.11 8.45 -6.91
N GLY A 160 4.31 8.61 -6.34
CA GLY A 160 5.39 9.43 -6.86
C GLY A 160 5.48 10.85 -6.26
N PRO A 161 6.32 11.73 -6.85
CA PRO A 161 6.55 13.08 -6.35
C PRO A 161 5.30 13.95 -6.36
N LEU A 162 5.08 14.77 -5.32
CA LEU A 162 3.95 15.72 -5.22
C LEU A 162 4.31 17.16 -5.59
N ALA A 163 5.58 17.43 -5.86
CA ALA A 163 6.06 18.75 -6.30
C ALA A 163 7.01 18.62 -7.49
N GLY A 164 7.28 19.74 -8.17
CA GLY A 164 8.22 19.78 -9.29
C GLY A 164 7.55 19.69 -10.66
N ALA A 165 8.33 19.31 -11.68
CA ALA A 165 7.88 19.32 -13.07
C ALA A 165 6.73 18.34 -13.31
N GLY A 166 5.61 18.83 -13.83
CA GLY A 166 4.43 18.01 -14.14
C GLY A 166 3.39 17.92 -13.01
N GLN A 167 3.70 18.40 -11.80
CA GLN A 167 2.73 18.48 -10.71
C GLN A 167 1.96 19.81 -10.76
N ALA A 168 0.64 19.72 -10.85
CA ALA A 168 -0.25 20.87 -10.93
C ALA A 168 -1.22 20.87 -9.74
N GLY A 169 -1.30 21.99 -9.05
CA GLY A 169 -2.22 22.20 -7.93
C GLY A 169 -1.52 22.42 -6.59
N PRO A 170 -2.26 22.89 -5.58
CA PRO A 170 -1.74 23.03 -4.23
C PRO A 170 -1.52 21.67 -3.58
N LEU A 171 -0.51 21.58 -2.71
CA LEU A 171 -0.34 20.41 -1.85
C LEU A 171 -1.56 20.26 -0.91
N PRO A 172 -2.00 19.02 -0.63
CA PRO A 172 -2.99 18.77 0.40
C PRO A 172 -2.58 19.34 1.76
N ALA A 173 -3.56 19.78 2.55
CA ALA A 173 -3.33 20.63 3.71
C ALA A 173 -2.43 19.99 4.76
N THR A 174 -2.63 18.70 5.07
CA THR A 174 -1.82 18.00 6.08
C THR A 174 -0.39 17.80 5.59
N ILE A 175 -0.23 17.37 4.33
CA ILE A 175 1.08 17.22 3.68
C ILE A 175 1.85 18.55 3.69
N ALA A 176 1.21 19.65 3.30
CA ALA A 176 1.83 20.97 3.28
C ALA A 176 2.28 21.42 4.69
N GLN A 177 1.42 21.25 5.70
CA GLN A 177 1.72 21.63 7.08
C GLN A 177 2.84 20.78 7.69
N TYR A 178 2.82 19.47 7.44
CA TYR A 178 3.87 18.58 7.92
C TYR A 178 5.20 18.87 7.22
N ASN A 179 5.19 19.03 5.90
CA ASN A 179 6.41 19.28 5.13
C ASN A 179 7.10 20.59 5.52
N ALA A 180 6.35 21.61 5.94
CA ALA A 180 6.91 22.85 6.46
C ALA A 180 7.69 22.67 7.78
N ARG A 181 7.42 21.59 8.53
CA ARG A 181 8.08 21.24 9.79
C ARG A 181 9.16 20.17 9.63
N ASN A 182 8.97 19.25 8.69
CA ASN A 182 9.86 18.14 8.40
C ASN A 182 9.82 17.85 6.90
N ASP A 183 10.81 18.34 6.15
CA ASP A 183 10.83 18.29 4.69
C ASP A 183 10.96 16.84 4.16
N LEU A 184 9.88 16.33 3.59
CA LEU A 184 9.75 14.98 2.98
C LEU A 184 10.28 14.93 1.54
N ALA A 185 11.01 15.96 1.09
CA ALA A 185 11.60 16.02 -0.26
C ALA A 185 10.55 15.72 -1.35
N LEU A 186 9.41 16.44 -1.32
CA LEU A 186 8.23 16.14 -2.14
C LEU A 186 8.46 16.20 -3.66
N ALA A 187 9.56 16.83 -4.09
CA ALA A 187 9.91 16.96 -5.51
C ALA A 187 10.72 15.77 -6.07
N SER A 188 11.25 14.89 -5.22
CA SER A 188 12.01 13.71 -5.66
C SER A 188 11.17 12.44 -5.52
N TRP A 189 11.50 11.41 -6.31
CA TRP A 189 10.98 10.07 -6.10
C TRP A 189 11.32 9.57 -4.68
N PRO A 190 10.47 8.70 -4.10
CA PRO A 190 10.75 8.14 -2.79
C PRO A 190 11.85 7.07 -2.85
N GLY A 191 12.26 6.61 -1.67
CA GLY A 191 13.20 5.48 -1.56
C GLY A 191 12.73 4.24 -2.33
N PRO A 192 13.64 3.34 -2.72
CA PRO A 192 13.28 2.16 -3.52
C PRO A 192 12.30 1.23 -2.80
N GLU A 193 12.34 1.15 -1.46
CA GLU A 193 11.38 0.39 -0.66
C GLU A 193 9.93 0.89 -0.85
N ALA A 194 9.75 2.21 -0.96
CA ALA A 194 8.43 2.81 -1.17
C ALA A 194 7.92 2.56 -2.59
N GLN A 195 8.81 2.61 -3.58
CA GLN A 195 8.47 2.28 -4.96
C GLN A 195 8.09 0.79 -5.09
N VAL A 196 8.77 -0.08 -4.36
CA VAL A 196 8.39 -1.50 -4.26
C VAL A 196 7.04 -1.66 -3.59
N ALA A 197 6.73 -0.91 -2.53
CA ALA A 197 5.41 -0.95 -1.89
C ALA A 197 4.29 -0.51 -2.86
N ALA A 198 4.54 0.53 -3.68
CA ALA A 198 3.61 0.98 -4.71
C ALA A 198 3.40 -0.05 -5.82
N LEU A 199 4.48 -0.65 -6.33
CA LEU A 199 4.37 -1.72 -7.33
C LEU A 199 3.68 -2.97 -6.77
N ALA A 200 3.92 -3.30 -5.50
CA ALA A 200 3.24 -4.41 -4.83
C ALA A 200 1.73 -4.13 -4.66
N ASP A 201 1.36 -2.87 -4.48
CA ASP A 201 -0.03 -2.42 -4.40
C ASP A 201 -0.73 -2.60 -5.76
N ASP A 202 -0.14 -2.08 -6.84
CA ASP A 202 -0.65 -2.27 -8.20
C ASP A 202 -0.80 -3.76 -8.56
N ILE A 203 0.22 -4.58 -8.25
CA ILE A 203 0.15 -6.03 -8.43
C ILE A 203 -1.02 -6.59 -7.62
N ALA A 204 -1.13 -6.33 -6.32
CA ALA A 204 -2.21 -6.89 -5.53
C ALA A 204 -3.59 -6.46 -6.06
N TYR A 205 -3.73 -5.17 -6.38
CA TYR A 205 -4.95 -4.56 -6.88
C TYR A 205 -5.47 -5.25 -8.15
N ASP A 206 -4.65 -5.35 -9.19
CA ASP A 206 -5.04 -5.93 -10.49
C ASP A 206 -5.53 -7.38 -10.34
N HIS A 207 -4.85 -8.16 -9.50
CA HIS A 207 -5.17 -9.56 -9.28
C HIS A 207 -6.41 -9.76 -8.43
N HIS A 208 -6.66 -8.86 -7.49
CA HIS A 208 -7.84 -8.92 -6.64
C HIS A 208 -9.09 -8.61 -7.45
N ASP A 209 -9.07 -7.51 -8.21
CA ASP A 209 -10.20 -7.13 -9.07
C ASP A 209 -10.52 -8.20 -10.10
N LEU A 210 -9.50 -8.89 -10.63
CA LEU A 210 -9.67 -10.03 -11.51
C LEU A 210 -10.36 -11.22 -10.82
N ASP A 211 -9.86 -11.67 -9.66
CA ASP A 211 -10.43 -12.80 -8.91
C ASP A 211 -11.85 -12.51 -8.43
N ASP A 212 -12.03 -11.33 -7.83
CA ASP A 212 -13.29 -10.87 -7.24
C ASP A 212 -14.34 -10.62 -8.35
N GLY A 213 -13.96 -10.02 -9.49
CA GLY A 213 -14.84 -9.83 -10.65
C GLY A 213 -15.32 -11.14 -11.29
N LEU A 214 -14.43 -12.14 -11.42
CA LEU A 214 -14.79 -13.47 -11.93
C LEU A 214 -15.69 -14.22 -10.93
N ARG A 215 -15.40 -14.17 -9.63
CA ARG A 215 -16.20 -14.83 -8.60
C ARG A 215 -17.59 -14.24 -8.45
N ALA A 216 -17.71 -12.92 -8.57
CA ALA A 216 -19.00 -12.23 -8.56
C ALA A 216 -19.79 -12.39 -9.87
N GLY A 217 -19.18 -12.96 -10.91
CA GLY A 217 -19.82 -13.18 -12.21
C GLY A 217 -20.05 -11.90 -13.00
N PHE A 218 -19.32 -10.82 -12.72
CA PHE A 218 -19.40 -9.58 -13.50
C PHE A 218 -18.89 -9.76 -14.92
N PHE A 219 -17.95 -10.68 -15.12
CA PHE A 219 -17.47 -11.12 -16.43
C PHE A 219 -17.06 -12.60 -16.37
N ALA A 220 -17.07 -13.25 -17.53
CA ALA A 220 -16.62 -14.63 -17.69
C ALA A 220 -15.15 -14.67 -18.13
N ILE A 221 -14.53 -15.85 -18.03
CA ILE A 221 -13.13 -16.06 -18.47
C ILE A 221 -12.94 -15.65 -19.93
N ASP A 222 -13.93 -15.91 -20.81
CA ASP A 222 -13.86 -15.54 -22.24
C ASP A 222 -13.73 -14.02 -22.46
N ALA A 223 -14.18 -13.18 -21.51
CA ALA A 223 -13.99 -11.74 -21.59
C ALA A 223 -12.52 -11.33 -21.43
N LEU A 224 -11.69 -12.18 -20.84
CA LEU A 224 -10.27 -11.93 -20.60
C LEU A 224 -9.42 -12.03 -21.88
N ASP A 225 -9.97 -12.57 -22.97
CA ASP A 225 -9.32 -12.57 -24.29
C ASP A 225 -9.01 -11.14 -24.79
N ALA A 226 -9.70 -10.13 -24.26
CA ALA A 226 -9.40 -8.72 -24.52
C ALA A 226 -8.07 -8.23 -23.89
N VAL A 227 -7.50 -8.99 -22.95
CA VAL A 227 -6.23 -8.69 -22.28
C VAL A 227 -5.24 -9.82 -22.59
N PRO A 228 -4.43 -9.70 -23.66
CA PRO A 228 -3.66 -10.83 -24.21
C PRO A 228 -2.79 -11.55 -23.18
N HIS A 229 -2.10 -10.80 -22.32
CA HIS A 229 -1.23 -11.39 -21.28
C HIS A 229 -2.01 -12.27 -20.28
N VAL A 230 -3.20 -11.82 -19.87
CA VAL A 230 -4.07 -12.55 -18.94
C VAL A 230 -4.64 -13.78 -19.65
N ALA A 231 -5.13 -13.61 -20.88
CA ALA A 231 -5.68 -14.69 -21.70
C ALA A 231 -4.68 -15.83 -21.91
N GLU A 232 -3.44 -15.49 -22.27
CA GLU A 232 -2.36 -16.47 -22.46
C GLU A 232 -2.13 -17.32 -21.20
N MET A 233 -2.14 -16.71 -20.02
CA MET A 233 -1.97 -17.43 -18.76
C MET A 233 -3.17 -18.34 -18.46
N PHE A 234 -4.40 -17.85 -18.64
CA PHE A 234 -5.61 -18.67 -18.46
C PHE A 234 -5.61 -19.88 -19.39
N HIS A 235 -5.30 -19.68 -20.67
CA HIS A 235 -5.19 -20.76 -21.65
C HIS A 235 -4.10 -21.77 -21.27
N ALA A 236 -2.94 -21.31 -20.81
CA ALA A 236 -1.85 -22.18 -20.38
C ALA A 236 -2.23 -23.03 -19.15
N VAL A 237 -2.92 -22.44 -18.17
CA VAL A 237 -3.38 -23.14 -16.96
C VAL A 237 -4.49 -24.13 -17.30
N ALA A 238 -5.50 -23.74 -18.09
CA ALA A 238 -6.58 -24.61 -18.53
C ALA A 238 -6.06 -25.81 -19.34
N LYS A 239 -5.10 -25.59 -20.25
CA LYS A 239 -4.44 -26.65 -21.02
C LYS A 239 -3.66 -27.62 -20.13
N ARG A 240 -3.02 -27.11 -19.07
CA ARG A 240 -2.22 -27.94 -18.14
C ARG A 240 -3.09 -28.75 -17.18
N TYR A 241 -4.28 -28.24 -16.83
CA TYR A 241 -5.19 -28.84 -15.85
C TYR A 241 -6.61 -28.96 -16.42
N PRO A 242 -6.84 -29.80 -17.45
CA PRO A 242 -8.11 -29.86 -18.17
C PRO A 242 -9.32 -30.27 -17.31
N ASP A 243 -9.07 -31.05 -16.25
CA ASP A 243 -10.11 -31.56 -15.35
C ASP A 243 -10.30 -30.70 -14.08
N ALA A 244 -9.58 -29.58 -13.96
CA ALA A 244 -9.70 -28.73 -12.78
C ALA A 244 -10.99 -27.89 -12.82
N ALA A 245 -11.65 -27.78 -11.65
CA ALA A 245 -12.81 -26.92 -11.51
C ALA A 245 -12.47 -25.45 -11.86
N PRO A 246 -13.41 -24.68 -12.44
CA PRO A 246 -13.16 -23.29 -12.84
C PRO A 246 -12.55 -22.41 -11.74
N ALA A 247 -13.03 -22.53 -10.51
CA ALA A 247 -12.48 -21.79 -9.36
C ALA A 247 -10.98 -22.09 -9.10
N ARG A 248 -10.53 -23.33 -9.36
CA ARG A 248 -9.11 -23.69 -9.24
C ARG A 248 -8.28 -23.15 -10.40
N ILE A 249 -8.86 -23.08 -11.60
CA ILE A 249 -8.22 -22.44 -12.76
C ILE A 249 -8.00 -20.96 -12.49
N ILE A 250 -9.00 -20.25 -11.97
CA ILE A 250 -8.91 -18.84 -11.61
C ILE A 250 -7.81 -18.64 -10.56
N HIS A 251 -7.87 -19.36 -9.44
CA HIS A 251 -6.90 -19.25 -8.37
C HIS A 251 -5.46 -19.53 -8.83
N GLU A 252 -5.25 -20.61 -9.60
CA GLU A 252 -3.93 -20.97 -10.11
C GLU A 252 -3.40 -19.95 -11.13
N THR A 253 -4.29 -19.35 -11.93
CA THR A 253 -3.93 -18.32 -12.90
C THR A 253 -3.52 -17.04 -12.20
N VAL A 254 -4.34 -16.55 -11.26
CA VAL A 254 -4.04 -15.35 -10.47
C VAL A 254 -2.69 -15.49 -9.75
N ARG A 255 -2.42 -16.64 -9.13
CA ARG A 255 -1.13 -16.91 -8.48
C ARG A 255 0.06 -16.81 -9.45
N ARG A 256 -0.10 -17.29 -10.68
CA ARG A 256 0.96 -17.26 -11.70
C ARG A 256 1.15 -15.89 -12.31
N LEU A 257 0.08 -15.11 -12.45
CA LEU A 257 0.18 -13.72 -12.90
C LEU A 257 0.95 -12.89 -11.85
N ILE A 258 0.68 -13.07 -10.55
CA ILE A 258 1.46 -12.43 -9.47
C ILE A 258 2.94 -12.80 -9.58
N ASP A 259 3.26 -14.10 -9.69
CA ASP A 259 4.65 -14.57 -9.84
C ASP A 259 5.31 -14.02 -11.11
N ALA A 260 4.57 -13.88 -12.22
CA ALA A 260 5.09 -13.30 -13.45
C ALA A 260 5.42 -11.82 -13.29
N MET A 261 4.52 -11.01 -12.70
CA MET A 261 4.75 -9.58 -12.49
C MET A 261 5.85 -9.31 -11.45
N VAL A 262 5.92 -10.11 -10.39
CA VAL A 262 6.99 -10.01 -9.37
C VAL A 262 8.36 -10.33 -9.97
N ARG A 263 8.46 -11.22 -10.96
CA ARG A 263 9.73 -11.57 -11.62
C ARG A 263 10.18 -10.61 -12.71
N ASP A 264 9.26 -9.80 -13.23
CA ASP A 264 9.54 -8.79 -14.25
C ASP A 264 10.26 -7.56 -13.64
N LEU A 265 10.08 -7.35 -12.33
CA LEU A 265 10.75 -6.33 -11.51
C LEU A 265 12.19 -6.73 -11.12
#